data_AF-A0A382QU37-F1
#
_entry.id   AF-A0A382QU37-F1
#
_cell.length_a   1.000
_cell.length_b   1.000
_cell.length_c   1.000
_cell.angle_alpha   90.00
_cell.angle_beta   90.00
_cell.angle_gamma   90.00
#
_symmetry.space_group_name_H-M   'P 1'
#
loop_
_entity.id
_entity.type
_entity.pdbx_description
1 polymer ?
#
loop_
_entity_poly.entity_id
_entity_poly.type
_entity_poly.pdbx_seq_one_letter_code
_entity_poly.pdbx_strand_id
1 'polypeptide(L)' 'MLGLGKKGLKEGDFIFARQPDGEYNKIIFGAVTGIQGTKIGVNGIIINPVGLKNKIEQGKAGARSVEILKNPNPDNCIQM' A
#
# COMPACT_ATOMS: atom_id res chain seq x y z
N MET A 1 20.17 -28.26 -9.86
CA MET A 1 18.77 -27.87 -10.12
C MET A 1 18.19 -27.38 -8.80
N LEU A 2 17.96 -26.07 -8.60
CA LEU A 2 17.09 -25.53 -7.53
C LEU A 2 16.80 -24.04 -7.81
N GLY A 3 15.92 -23.77 -8.77
CA GLY A 3 15.42 -22.42 -9.02
C GLY A 3 14.33 -22.09 -8.01
N LEU A 4 14.63 -21.22 -7.05
CA LEU A 4 13.62 -20.47 -6.29
C LEU A 4 12.93 -19.51 -7.26
N GLY A 5 12.07 -20.03 -8.13
CA GLY A 5 11.21 -19.19 -8.96
C GLY A 5 10.40 -18.30 -8.03
N LYS A 6 10.48 -16.97 -8.21
CA LYS A 6 9.59 -16.03 -7.53
C LYS A 6 8.17 -16.55 -7.71
N LYS A 7 7.52 -17.01 -6.64
CA LYS A 7 6.09 -17.33 -6.69
C LYS A 7 5.40 -16.03 -7.13
N GLY A 8 4.84 -16.06 -8.33
CA GLY A 8 3.99 -14.97 -8.80
C GLY A 8 2.79 -14.84 -7.88
N LEU A 9 2.15 -13.67 -7.93
CA LEU A 9 0.85 -13.49 -7.29
C LEU A 9 -0.15 -14.50 -7.87
N LYS A 10 -1.11 -14.91 -7.05
CA LYS A 10 -2.26 -15.74 -7.45
C LYS A 10 -3.53 -15.18 -6.83
N GLU A 11 -4.67 -15.58 -7.37
CA GLU A 11 -5.97 -15.29 -6.77
C GLU A 11 -6.02 -15.75 -5.30
N GLY A 12 -6.61 -14.91 -4.45
CA GLY A 12 -6.66 -15.09 -3.00
C GLY A 12 -5.44 -14.56 -2.24
N ASP A 13 -4.33 -14.22 -2.90
CA ASP A 13 -3.20 -13.57 -2.20
C ASP A 13 -3.61 -12.19 -1.68
N PHE A 14 -3.26 -11.91 -0.42
CA PHE A 14 -3.42 -10.57 0.15
C PHE A 14 -2.32 -9.65 -0.35
N ILE A 15 -2.71 -8.42 -0.69
CA ILE A 15 -1.78 -7.41 -1.17
C ILE A 15 -1.86 -6.14 -0.35
N PHE A 16 -0.69 -5.54 -0.19
CA PHE A 16 -0.51 -4.15 0.19
C PHE A 16 0.08 -3.43 -1.02
N ALA A 17 -0.57 -2.37 -1.47
CA ALA A 17 -0.03 -1.54 -2.55
C ALA A 17 -0.16 -0.06 -2.22
N ARG A 18 0.66 0.74 -2.90
CA ARG A 18 0.59 2.20 -2.83
C ARG A 18 0.21 2.75 -4.19
N GLN A 19 -0.65 3.76 -4.18
CA GLN A 19 -1.05 4.48 -5.37
C GLN A 19 -0.65 5.95 -5.20
N PRO A 20 0.22 6.50 -6.07
CA PRO A 20 0.60 7.91 -6.02
C PRO A 20 -0.63 8.84 -6.09
N ASP A 21 -0.62 9.88 -5.28
CA ASP A 21 -1.70 10.87 -5.13
C ASP A 21 -1.09 12.24 -4.77
N GLY A 22 -0.60 12.95 -5.79
CA GLY A 22 0.18 14.18 -5.63
C GLY A 22 1.52 13.90 -4.95
N GLU A 23 1.81 14.61 -3.86
CA GLU A 23 3.05 14.45 -3.07
C GLU A 23 3.05 13.24 -2.13
N TYR A 24 1.90 12.57 -1.98
CA TYR A 24 1.70 11.46 -1.05
C TYR A 24 1.14 10.23 -1.77
N ASN A 25 0.80 9.20 -1.00
CA ASN A 25 0.24 7.96 -1.53
C ASN A 25 -1.10 7.64 -0.87
N LYS A 26 -2.03 7.09 -1.65
CA LYS A 26 -3.12 6.27 -1.14
C LYS A 26 -2.59 4.86 -0.87
N ILE A 27 -3.22 4.18 0.08
CA ILE A 27 -2.86 2.83 0.49
C ILE A 27 -3.97 1.88 0.04
N ILE A 28 -3.59 0.74 -0.52
CA ILE A 28 -4.52 -0.29 -0.97
C ILE A 28 -4.28 -1.55 -0.15
N PHE A 29 -5.36 -2.06 0.45
CA PHE A 29 -5.41 -3.36 1.09
C PHE A 29 -6.47 -4.19 0.40
N GLY A 30 -6.16 -5.43 0.04
CA GLY A 30 -7.14 -6.29 -0.59
C GLY A 30 -6.63 -7.67 -0.89
N ALA A 31 -7.46 -8.44 -1.58
CA ALA A 31 -7.10 -9.76 -2.11
C ALA A 31 -7.12 -9.72 -3.64
N VAL A 32 -6.20 -10.47 -4.25
CA VAL A 32 -6.17 -10.66 -5.70
C VAL A 32 -7.42 -11.44 -6.13
N THR A 33 -8.15 -10.93 -7.11
CA THR A 33 -9.34 -11.58 -7.70
C THR A 33 -9.12 -12.10 -9.11
N GLY A 34 -8.03 -11.70 -9.77
CA GLY A 34 -7.68 -12.19 -11.09
C GLY A 34 -6.37 -11.60 -11.59
N ILE A 35 -5.68 -12.30 -12.48
CA ILE A 35 -4.43 -11.83 -13.09
C ILE A 35 -4.53 -11.99 -14.60
N GLN A 36 -4.36 -10.88 -15.32
CA GLN A 36 -4.36 -10.85 -16.78
C GLN A 36 -3.12 -10.12 -17.30
N GLY A 37 -2.10 -10.88 -17.69
CA GLY A 37 -0.80 -10.33 -18.07
C GLY A 37 -0.16 -9.57 -16.91
N THR A 38 0.04 -8.26 -17.07
CA THR A 38 0.59 -7.37 -16.02
C THR A 38 -0.48 -6.67 -15.18
N LYS A 39 -1.77 -6.94 -15.45
CA LYS A 39 -2.89 -6.36 -14.70
C LYS A 39 -3.33 -7.34 -13.62
N ILE A 40 -3.55 -6.81 -12.43
CA ILE A 40 -4.01 -7.56 -11.26
C ILE A 40 -5.35 -6.95 -10.84
N GLY A 41 -6.39 -7.77 -10.83
CA GLY A 41 -7.68 -7.45 -10.23
C GLY A 41 -7.57 -7.57 -8.72
N VAL A 42 -8.07 -6.57 -7.99
CA VAL A 42 -7.99 -6.49 -6.54
C VAL A 42 -9.36 -6.14 -6.01
N ASN A 43 -9.87 -6.92 -5.07
CA ASN A 43 -11.02 -6.56 -4.26
C ASN A 43 -10.54 -6.14 -2.87
N GLY A 44 -10.89 -4.93 -2.44
CA GLY A 44 -10.33 -4.35 -1.23
C GLY A 44 -10.72 -2.90 -0.99
N ILE A 45 -9.92 -2.21 -0.18
CA ILE A 45 -10.15 -0.84 0.28
C ILE A 45 -9.00 0.04 -0.19
N ILE A 46 -9.34 1.22 -0.70
CA ILE A 46 -8.39 2.31 -0.97
C ILE A 46 -8.53 3.34 0.15
N ILE A 47 -7.45 3.55 0.89
CA ILE A 47 -7.39 4.49 2.00
C ILE A 47 -6.68 5.76 1.54
N ASN A 48 -7.39 6.89 1.64
CA ASN A 48 -6.80 8.22 1.52
C ASN A 48 -6.56 8.80 2.93
N PRO A 49 -5.31 8.89 3.41
CA PRO A 49 -4.98 9.30 4.78
C PRO A 49 -5.10 10.82 5.01
N VAL A 50 -6.28 11.40 4.74
CA VAL A 50 -6.56 12.84 4.83
C VAL A 50 -6.23 13.46 6.19
N GLY A 51 -6.55 12.77 7.29
CA GLY A 51 -6.23 13.26 8.63
C GLY A 51 -4.72 13.39 8.89
N LEU A 52 -3.92 12.52 8.28
CA LEU A 52 -2.46 12.57 8.40
C LEU A 52 -1.87 13.68 7.52
N LYS A 53 -2.43 13.89 6.32
CA LYS A 53 -2.10 15.02 5.44
C LYS A 53 -2.32 16.35 6.18
N ASN A 54 -3.49 16.51 6.79
CA ASN A 54 -3.82 17.70 7.58
C ASN A 54 -2.85 17.93 8.76
N LYS A 55 -2.38 16.86 9.42
CA LYS A 55 -1.38 16.99 10.50
C LYS A 55 -0.03 17.50 10.00
N ILE A 56 0.38 17.15 8.78
CA ILE A 56 1.60 17.71 8.16
C ILE A 56 1.42 19.20 7.90
N GLU A 57 0.32 19.59 7.26
CA GLU A 57 0.05 20.99 6.92
C GLU A 57 0.01 21.88 8.17
N GLN A 58 -0.47 21.36 9.29
CA GLN A 58 -0.49 22.05 10.58
C GLN A 58 0.87 22.10 11.30
N GLY A 59 1.92 21.47 10.76
CA GLY A 59 3.22 21.37 11.43
C GLY A 59 3.22 20.46 12.68
N LYS A 60 2.21 19.59 12.82
CA LYS A 60 2.02 18.72 14.01
C LYS A 60 2.42 17.26 13.77
N ALA A 61 2.94 16.95 12.59
CA ALA A 61 3.31 15.59 12.22
C ALA A 61 4.77 15.28 12.62
N GLY A 62 4.99 14.14 13.26
CA GLY A 62 6.34 13.60 13.48
C GLY A 62 6.88 12.86 12.25
N ALA A 63 8.17 12.48 12.29
CA ALA A 63 8.87 11.83 11.18
C ALA A 63 8.15 10.57 10.65
N ARG A 64 7.60 9.74 11.54
CA ARG A 64 6.85 8.52 11.17
C ARG A 64 5.61 8.82 10.34
N SER A 65 4.89 9.90 10.64
CA SER A 65 3.72 10.32 9.88
C SER A 65 4.06 10.70 8.44
N VAL A 66 5.20 11.39 8.27
CA VAL A 66 5.72 11.77 6.95
C VAL A 66 6.15 10.53 6.17
N GLU A 67 6.81 9.59 6.84
CA GLU A 67 7.23 8.31 6.25
C GLU A 67 6.03 7.51 5.73
N ILE A 68 4.98 7.36 6.54
CA ILE A 68 3.75 6.63 6.15
C ILE A 68 3.11 7.27 4.91
N LEU A 69 3.07 8.60 4.81
CA LEU A 69 2.45 9.27 3.66
C LEU A 69 3.28 9.19 2.37
N LYS A 70 4.61 9.28 2.49
CA LYS A 70 5.53 9.26 1.33
C LYS A 70 5.91 7.85 0.88
N ASN A 71 6.02 6.93 1.82
CA ASN A 71 6.47 5.56 1.58
C ASN A 71 5.71 4.56 2.49
N PRO A 72 4.39 4.42 2.30
CA PRO A 72 3.63 3.44 3.07
C PRO A 72 4.12 2.03 2.75
N ASN A 73 4.28 1.22 3.78
CA ASN A 73 4.58 -0.20 3.70
C ASN A 73 3.84 -0.95 4.82
N PRO A 74 3.72 -2.29 4.73
CA PRO A 74 3.04 -3.06 5.77
C PRO A 74 3.56 -2.79 7.18
N ASP A 75 4.88 -2.71 7.37
CA ASP A 75 5.51 -2.56 8.69
C ASP A 75 5.19 -1.20 9.35
N ASN A 76 5.10 -0.14 8.56
CA ASN A 76 4.80 1.20 9.07
C ASN A 76 3.30 1.50 9.16
N CYS A 77 2.44 0.73 8.47
CA CYS A 77 0.99 0.92 8.40
C CYS A 77 0.18 -0.08 9.22
N ILE A 78 0.68 -1.30 9.45
CA ILE A 78 -0.01 -2.37 10.17
C ILE A 78 0.80 -2.69 11.42
N GLN A 79 0.26 -2.37 12.60
CA GLN A 79 0.78 -2.86 13.86
C GLN A 79 0.00 -4.13 14.22
N MET A 80 0.72 -5.25 14.33
CA MET A 80 0.20 -6.50 14.88
C MET A 80 0.47 -6.58 16.38
#